data_AF-A0A6N2JZG6-F1
#
_entry.id   AF-A0A6N2JZG6-F1
#
_cell.length_a   1.000
_cell.length_b   1.000
_cell.length_c   1.000
_cell.angle_alpha   90.00
_cell.angle_beta   90.00
_cell.angle_gamma   90.00
#
_symmetry.space_group_name_H-M   'P 1'
#
loop_
_entity.id
_entity.type
_entity.pdbx_description
1 polymer ?
#
loop_
_entity_poly.entity_id
_entity_poly.type
_entity_poly.pdbx_seq_one_letter_code
_entity_poly.pdbx_strand_id
1 'polypeptide(L)'
;MFKRISLLLVAAATATLAPIVDPTFAAQSSKPAPAELENIVFALDKAASKQDIEAVMKYYAPTFNHSDGLNRDRYKQLLSQLWQRYKNISYRTEISKWEKKGDLITAETVTMIQGVRGAENDNFKLDARLISTQTYKSTNGQLQVVSQQVLAENSSLSSGDAPPPVKLKIPELIGVGRQYVLDAIVTEPLGTSLLLGAAIEEPVEAKNYLNENMIDLRPLRAGGLFKIGQAPFSSGDRWISVVLVRESGITITSQRLRVTKDFTGNQYTPLPEPDTTPSRVRPRPNNDQTL
;
A
#
# COMPACT_ATOMS: atom_id res chain seq x y z
N MET A 1 -15.24 -10.30 -29.35
CA MET A 1 -14.06 -9.47 -29.69
C MET A 1 -13.57 -8.82 -28.40
N PHE A 2 -12.59 -9.43 -27.72
CA PHE A 2 -12.17 -8.98 -26.38
C PHE A 2 -11.38 -7.68 -26.47
N LYS A 3 -11.95 -6.56 -25.97
CA LYS A 3 -11.20 -5.31 -25.80
C LYS A 3 -10.10 -5.56 -24.76
N ARG A 4 -8.85 -5.41 -25.17
CA ARG A 4 -7.69 -5.37 -24.26
C ARG A 4 -7.78 -4.07 -23.47
N ILE A 5 -7.92 -4.17 -22.15
CA ILE A 5 -7.91 -3.03 -21.24
C ILE A 5 -6.56 -3.02 -20.54
N SER A 6 -5.67 -2.12 -20.94
CA SER A 6 -4.44 -1.81 -20.21
C SER A 6 -4.85 -1.05 -18.94
N LEU A 7 -4.99 -1.75 -17.82
CA LEU A 7 -5.57 -1.18 -16.61
C LEU A 7 -4.47 -0.61 -15.71
N LEU A 8 -4.22 0.68 -15.92
CA LEU A 8 -3.05 1.35 -15.40
C LEU A 8 -3.28 1.84 -13.96
N LEU A 9 -2.86 1.02 -12.99
CA LEU A 9 -2.83 1.27 -11.53
C LEU A 9 -2.38 2.70 -11.15
N VAL A 10 -2.79 3.09 -9.93
CA VAL A 10 -2.48 4.29 -9.10
C VAL A 10 -3.71 5.16 -8.79
N ALA A 11 -4.22 4.93 -7.58
CA ALA A 11 -4.95 5.71 -6.55
C ALA A 11 -5.88 6.98 -6.77
N ALA A 12 -6.84 7.31 -5.81
CA ALA A 12 -8.37 7.51 -5.79
C ALA A 12 -9.21 8.82 -5.68
N ALA A 13 -10.53 8.70 -5.96
CA ALA A 13 -11.60 9.63 -5.63
C ALA A 13 -12.32 9.45 -4.27
N THR A 14 -12.10 10.42 -3.40
CA THR A 14 -13.05 11.25 -2.64
C THR A 14 -14.21 10.56 -1.92
N ALA A 15 -14.16 10.58 -0.58
CA ALA A 15 -15.33 10.57 0.28
C ALA A 15 -15.41 11.90 1.06
N THR A 16 -16.61 12.49 1.17
CA THR A 16 -16.84 13.73 1.93
C THR A 16 -17.05 13.45 3.42
N LEU A 17 -16.03 13.83 4.21
CA LEU A 17 -16.08 14.26 5.61
C LEU A 17 -17.15 13.66 6.55
N ALA A 18 -16.69 12.74 7.39
CA ALA A 18 -16.98 12.79 8.83
C ALA A 18 -15.64 12.66 9.59
N PRO A 19 -15.35 13.48 10.62
CA PRO A 19 -14.11 13.37 11.38
C PRO A 19 -14.21 12.20 12.36
N ILE A 20 -13.94 10.99 11.88
CA ILE A 20 -13.66 9.86 12.79
C ILE A 20 -12.25 10.09 13.35
N VAL A 21 -12.19 10.79 14.48
CA VAL A 21 -11.00 10.87 15.31
C VAL A 21 -10.85 9.53 16.02
N ASP A 22 -10.29 8.53 15.33
CA ASP A 22 -9.89 7.27 15.97
C ASP A 22 -8.76 7.58 16.97
N PRO A 23 -9.01 7.49 18.30
CA PRO A 23 -8.13 8.08 19.30
C PRO A 23 -6.93 7.18 19.66
N THR A 24 -6.57 6.23 18.79
CA THR A 24 -5.63 5.15 19.09
C THR A 24 -4.53 5.00 18.04
N PHE A 25 -3.80 6.10 17.77
CA PHE A 25 -2.35 6.06 17.52
C PHE A 25 -1.69 7.43 17.79
N ALA A 26 -2.06 8.07 18.91
CA ALA A 26 -1.31 9.19 19.49
C ALA A 26 -0.01 8.67 20.14
N ALA A 27 0.92 8.15 19.33
CA ALA A 27 2.21 7.66 19.77
C ALA A 27 3.15 8.85 20.07
N GLN A 28 3.07 9.31 21.32
CA GLN A 28 3.75 10.46 21.92
C GLN A 28 5.11 10.86 21.28
N SER A 29 5.17 12.05 20.70
CA SER A 29 6.27 12.96 20.96
C SER A 29 5.76 14.11 21.83
N SER A 30 6.13 14.13 23.11
CA SER A 30 5.72 15.16 24.09
C SER A 30 6.42 16.51 23.90
N LYS A 31 7.19 16.67 22.83
CA LYS A 31 7.99 17.86 22.50
C LYS A 31 7.69 18.29 21.06
N PRO A 32 7.34 19.57 20.81
CA PRO A 32 7.16 20.08 19.46
C PRO A 32 8.44 19.87 18.63
N ALA A 33 8.27 19.68 17.32
CA ALA A 33 9.41 19.44 16.44
C ALA A 33 10.32 20.67 16.37
N PRO A 34 11.62 20.51 16.08
CA PRO A 34 12.50 21.64 15.84
C PRO A 34 11.98 22.45 14.65
N ALA A 35 11.93 23.77 14.77
CA ALA A 35 11.41 24.64 13.70
C ALA A 35 12.13 24.43 12.35
N GLU A 36 13.40 24.02 12.33
CA GLU A 36 14.11 23.64 11.09
C GLU A 36 13.44 22.46 10.37
N LEU A 37 12.98 21.44 11.11
CA LEU A 37 12.31 20.26 10.58
C LEU A 37 10.91 20.62 10.06
N GLU A 38 10.13 21.34 10.86
CA GLU A 38 8.77 21.79 10.47
C GLU A 38 8.81 22.64 9.20
N ASN A 39 9.76 23.59 9.12
CA ASN A 39 9.94 24.44 7.94
C ASN A 39 10.29 23.65 6.67
N ILE A 40 11.08 22.59 6.79
CA ILE A 40 11.48 21.76 5.64
C ILE A 40 10.35 20.83 5.21
N VAL A 41 9.63 20.22 6.14
CA VAL A 41 8.44 19.40 5.83
C VAL A 41 7.39 20.27 5.11
N PHE A 42 7.09 21.47 5.64
CA PHE A 42 6.19 22.41 4.99
C PHE A 42 6.69 22.88 3.61
N ALA A 43 7.99 23.14 3.46
CA ALA A 43 8.57 23.56 2.18
C ALA A 43 8.56 22.42 1.13
N LEU A 44 8.79 21.18 1.56
CA LEU A 44 8.67 19.97 0.74
C LEU A 44 7.24 19.79 0.24
N ASP A 45 6.25 19.79 1.15
CA ASP A 45 4.83 19.69 0.79
C ASP A 45 4.42 20.79 -0.20
N LYS A 46 4.83 22.03 0.06
CA LYS A 46 4.55 23.19 -0.80
C LYS A 46 5.21 23.10 -2.18
N ALA A 47 6.43 22.61 -2.26
CA ALA A 47 7.13 22.40 -3.53
C ALA A 47 6.53 21.22 -4.32
N ALA A 48 6.24 20.11 -3.64
CA ALA A 48 5.65 18.92 -4.25
C ALA A 48 4.21 19.15 -4.75
N SER A 49 3.39 19.88 -3.98
CA SER A 49 2.03 20.28 -4.38
C SER A 49 2.02 21.31 -5.53
N LYS A 50 3.13 22.00 -5.75
CA LYS A 50 3.37 22.85 -6.93
C LYS A 50 4.03 22.13 -8.08
N GLN A 51 4.38 20.86 -7.90
CA GLN A 51 5.11 20.04 -8.87
C GLN A 51 6.47 20.64 -9.27
N ASP A 52 7.08 21.43 -8.38
CA ASP A 52 8.38 22.07 -8.59
C ASP A 52 9.50 21.10 -8.21
N ILE A 53 9.96 20.34 -9.22
CA ILE A 53 10.93 19.26 -9.00
C ILE A 53 12.28 19.80 -8.53
N GLU A 54 12.72 20.95 -9.02
CA GLU A 54 14.00 21.52 -8.60
C GLU A 54 13.93 22.12 -7.19
N ALA A 55 12.77 22.64 -6.76
CA ALA A 55 12.57 23.04 -5.37
C ALA A 55 12.53 21.83 -4.43
N VAL A 56 11.83 20.74 -4.76
CA VAL A 56 11.83 19.50 -3.96
C VAL A 56 13.24 18.94 -3.83
N MET A 57 13.96 18.79 -4.95
CA MET A 57 15.27 18.11 -4.95
C MET A 57 16.38 18.91 -4.26
N LYS A 58 16.19 20.19 -3.89
CA LYS A 58 17.11 20.94 -3.00
C LYS A 58 17.14 20.39 -1.57
N TYR A 59 16.03 19.82 -1.10
CA TYR A 59 15.91 19.23 0.23
C TYR A 59 16.38 17.77 0.29
N TYR A 60 16.72 17.13 -0.84
CA TYR A 60 17.26 15.77 -0.88
C TYR A 60 18.77 15.80 -1.11
N ALA A 61 19.53 15.29 -0.14
CA ALA A 61 20.99 15.26 -0.19
C ALA A 61 21.50 14.43 -1.38
N PRO A 62 22.67 14.74 -1.98
CA PRO A 62 23.24 13.96 -3.08
C PRO A 62 23.40 12.45 -2.76
N THR A 63 23.63 12.11 -1.50
CA THR A 63 23.76 10.74 -0.99
C THR A 63 22.43 10.10 -0.57
N PHE A 64 21.28 10.67 -0.99
CA PHE A 64 19.97 10.18 -0.57
C PHE A 64 19.71 8.73 -1.01
N ASN A 65 19.25 7.92 -0.06
CA ASN A 65 18.86 6.53 -0.27
C ASN A 65 17.47 6.23 0.30
N HIS A 66 16.65 5.51 -0.48
CA HIS A 66 15.32 5.04 -0.10
C HIS A 66 15.34 3.53 0.22
N SER A 67 14.51 3.07 1.15
CA SER A 67 14.37 1.63 1.48
C SER A 67 14.07 0.75 0.27
N ASP A 68 13.38 1.31 -0.72
CA ASP A 68 12.80 0.56 -1.85
C ASP A 68 13.74 0.57 -3.08
N GLY A 69 15.03 0.81 -2.84
CA GLY A 69 16.08 0.82 -3.86
C GLY A 69 16.15 2.09 -4.72
N LEU A 70 15.52 3.19 -4.29
CA LEU A 70 15.57 4.46 -5.00
C LEU A 70 16.76 5.30 -4.52
N ASN A 71 17.65 5.66 -5.43
CA ASN A 71 18.60 6.76 -5.23
C ASN A 71 17.94 8.10 -5.57
N ARG A 72 18.65 9.21 -5.32
CA ARG A 72 18.19 10.58 -5.58
C ARG A 72 17.64 10.81 -6.99
N ASP A 73 18.33 10.31 -8.02
CA ASP A 73 17.98 10.58 -9.41
C ASP A 73 16.78 9.74 -9.88
N ARG A 74 16.71 8.47 -9.46
CA ARG A 74 15.53 7.63 -9.71
C ARG A 74 14.31 8.15 -8.96
N TYR A 75 14.47 8.66 -7.74
CA TYR A 75 13.40 9.33 -7.01
C TYR A 75 12.91 10.59 -7.74
N LYS A 76 13.81 11.45 -8.21
CA LYS A 76 13.49 12.62 -9.06
C LYS A 76 12.69 12.22 -10.31
N GLN A 77 13.11 11.15 -10.99
CA GLN A 77 12.44 10.64 -12.19
C GLN A 77 11.02 10.16 -11.89
N LEU A 78 10.84 9.30 -10.88
CA LEU A 78 9.52 8.75 -10.53
C LEU A 78 8.56 9.85 -10.09
N LEU A 79 9.02 10.82 -9.30
CA LEU A 79 8.21 11.95 -8.87
C LEU A 79 7.76 12.83 -10.06
N SER A 80 8.67 13.08 -11.01
CA SER A 80 8.34 13.78 -12.27
C SER A 80 7.32 13.01 -13.11
N GLN A 81 7.44 11.68 -13.22
CA GLN A 81 6.49 10.82 -13.96
C GLN A 81 5.11 10.79 -13.28
N LEU A 82 5.06 10.76 -11.95
CA LEU A 82 3.82 10.88 -11.18
C LEU A 82 3.13 12.22 -11.49
N TRP A 83 3.86 13.34 -11.47
CA TRP A 83 3.30 14.67 -11.73
C TRP A 83 2.89 14.92 -13.18
N GLN A 84 3.59 14.30 -14.14
CA GLN A 84 3.14 14.27 -15.54
C GLN A 84 1.75 13.64 -15.67
N ARG A 85 1.42 12.68 -14.80
CA ARG A 85 0.18 11.90 -14.80
C ARG A 85 -0.95 12.56 -13.99
N TYR A 86 -0.67 13.08 -12.81
CA TYR A 86 -1.63 13.78 -11.95
C TYR A 86 -1.39 15.28 -12.08
N LYS A 87 -2.15 15.96 -12.96
CA LYS A 87 -1.99 17.40 -13.22
C LYS A 87 -2.33 18.27 -12.02
N ASN A 88 -3.22 17.77 -11.16
CA ASN A 88 -3.49 18.35 -9.85
C ASN A 88 -3.03 17.33 -8.82
N ILE A 89 -2.15 17.70 -7.91
CA ILE A 89 -1.70 16.83 -6.80
C ILE A 89 -1.28 17.70 -5.62
N SER A 90 -1.59 17.26 -4.41
CA SER A 90 -1.33 17.96 -3.16
C SER A 90 -0.82 16.99 -2.10
N TYR A 91 0.13 17.46 -1.31
CA TYR A 91 0.80 16.73 -0.25
C TYR A 91 0.60 17.49 1.07
N ARG A 92 0.34 16.74 2.13
CA ARG A 92 0.33 17.25 3.51
C ARG A 92 0.99 16.23 4.42
N THR A 93 2.04 16.64 5.10
CA THR A 93 2.87 15.79 5.95
C THR A 93 2.81 16.26 7.39
N GLU A 94 2.55 15.33 8.30
CA GLU A 94 2.52 15.55 9.74
C GLU A 94 3.66 14.74 10.39
N ILE A 95 4.39 15.36 11.32
CA ILE A 95 5.48 14.72 12.06
C ILE A 95 4.85 14.01 13.26
N SER A 96 4.84 12.68 13.28
CA SER A 96 4.28 11.91 14.41
C SER A 96 5.28 11.74 15.55
N LYS A 97 6.56 11.56 15.21
CA LYS A 97 7.67 11.42 16.17
C LYS A 97 8.94 12.02 15.60
N TRP A 98 9.87 12.42 16.46
CA TRP A 98 11.21 12.82 16.05
C TRP A 98 12.24 12.62 17.17
N GLU A 99 13.50 12.49 16.78
CA GLU A 99 14.66 12.43 17.66
C GLU A 99 15.84 13.18 17.02
N LYS A 100 16.67 13.89 17.81
CA LYS A 100 17.91 14.52 17.34
C LYS A 100 19.12 13.87 18.03
N LYS A 101 20.07 13.37 17.24
CA LYS A 101 21.32 12.73 17.67
C LYS A 101 22.49 13.42 16.96
N GLY A 102 23.11 14.38 17.65
CA GLY A 102 24.11 15.27 17.05
C GLY A 102 23.50 16.08 15.89
N ASP A 103 24.14 16.00 14.72
CA ASP A 103 23.70 16.68 13.49
C ASP A 103 22.61 15.94 12.71
N LEU A 104 22.19 14.76 13.17
CA LEU A 104 21.12 13.98 12.56
C LEU A 104 19.79 14.20 13.29
N ILE A 105 18.73 14.40 12.51
CA ILE A 105 17.35 14.34 12.98
C ILE A 105 16.68 13.16 12.30
N THR A 106 16.10 12.24 13.06
CA THR A 106 15.25 11.17 12.54
C THR A 106 13.81 11.49 12.89
N ALA A 107 12.92 11.49 11.91
CA ALA A 107 11.50 11.79 12.08
C ALA A 107 10.63 10.68 11.49
N GLU A 108 9.59 10.29 12.22
CA GLU A 108 8.48 9.51 11.69
C GLU A 108 7.43 10.52 11.17
N THR A 109 7.00 10.32 9.93
CA THR A 109 6.11 11.22 9.21
C THR A 109 4.90 10.48 8.66
N VAL A 110 3.79 11.19 8.59
CA VAL A 110 2.53 10.75 7.99
C VAL A 110 2.19 11.71 6.85
N THR A 111 2.42 11.29 5.61
CA THR A 111 2.08 12.07 4.41
C THR A 111 0.75 11.59 3.84
N MET A 112 -0.21 12.51 3.76
CA MET A 112 -1.43 12.38 2.98
C MET A 112 -1.18 12.93 1.57
N ILE A 113 -1.56 12.18 0.54
CA ILE A 113 -1.40 12.57 -0.86
C ILE A 113 -2.78 12.53 -1.50
N GLN A 114 -3.18 13.63 -2.14
CA GLN A 114 -4.42 13.70 -2.92
C GLN A 114 -4.14 14.26 -4.31
N GLY A 115 -4.97 13.95 -5.32
CA GLY A 115 -4.74 14.47 -6.68
C GLY A 115 -5.82 14.12 -7.69
N VAL A 116 -5.60 14.45 -8.97
CA VAL A 116 -6.47 14.12 -10.10
C VAL A 116 -5.68 13.95 -11.40
N ARG A 117 -5.91 12.84 -12.10
CA ARG A 117 -5.44 12.57 -13.46
C ARG A 117 -6.28 13.38 -14.46
N GLY A 118 -5.63 14.10 -15.37
CA GLY A 118 -6.31 15.10 -16.21
C GLY A 118 -6.50 14.68 -17.67
N ALA A 119 -7.74 14.37 -18.05
CA ALA A 119 -8.39 14.61 -19.36
C ALA A 119 -9.77 13.91 -19.37
N GLU A 120 -10.76 14.49 -20.07
CA GLU A 120 -12.21 14.32 -19.82
C GLU A 120 -12.79 12.90 -19.69
N ASN A 121 -12.13 11.85 -20.22
CA ASN A 121 -12.63 10.47 -20.22
C ASN A 121 -11.95 9.50 -19.23
N ASP A 122 -10.91 9.92 -18.50
CA ASP A 122 -10.15 9.05 -17.57
C ASP A 122 -9.84 9.75 -16.23
N ASN A 123 -10.86 10.40 -15.66
CA ASN A 123 -10.81 11.21 -14.42
C ASN A 123 -10.68 10.36 -13.13
N PHE A 124 -9.59 9.59 -13.05
CA PHE A 124 -9.13 9.01 -11.81
C PHE A 124 -8.59 10.11 -10.88
N LYS A 125 -9.24 10.33 -9.73
CA LYS A 125 -8.66 11.15 -8.65
C LYS A 125 -7.64 10.31 -7.86
N LEU A 126 -6.82 10.91 -6.99
CA LEU A 126 -5.81 10.35 -6.06
C LEU A 126 -6.13 10.57 -4.57
N ASP A 127 -6.07 9.50 -3.76
CA ASP A 127 -6.10 9.48 -2.28
C ASP A 127 -5.14 8.37 -1.78
N ALA A 128 -4.10 8.75 -1.03
CA ALA A 128 -3.11 7.84 -0.44
C ALA A 128 -2.57 8.34 0.91
N ARG A 129 -2.08 7.41 1.74
CA ARG A 129 -1.43 7.67 3.03
C ARG A 129 -0.12 6.88 3.12
N LEU A 130 0.96 7.60 3.38
CA LEU A 130 2.31 7.08 3.55
C LEU A 130 2.77 7.35 4.99
N ILE A 131 3.28 6.33 5.68
CA ILE A 131 3.99 6.47 6.95
C ILE A 131 5.46 6.13 6.69
N SER A 132 6.37 7.04 6.99
CA SER A 132 7.79 6.86 6.70
C SER A 132 8.71 7.37 7.82
N THR A 133 9.82 6.69 8.03
CA THR A 133 10.95 7.20 8.81
C THR A 133 11.91 7.91 7.87
N GLN A 134 12.16 9.20 8.10
CA GLN A 134 13.10 10.02 7.36
C GLN A 134 14.26 10.43 8.26
N THR A 135 15.48 10.32 7.75
CA THR A 135 16.68 10.85 8.42
C THR A 135 17.14 12.08 7.66
N TYR A 136 17.43 13.12 8.43
CA TYR A 136 17.84 14.43 7.97
C TYR A 136 19.22 14.78 8.51
N LYS A 137 20.01 15.51 7.73
CA LYS A 137 21.32 16.03 8.12
C LYS A 137 21.49 17.48 7.64
N SER A 138 22.14 18.32 8.44
CA SER A 138 22.53 19.66 8.00
C SER A 138 23.71 19.60 7.03
N THR A 139 23.54 20.17 5.83
CA THR A 139 24.55 20.32 4.78
C THR A 139 24.56 21.78 4.37
N ASN A 140 25.72 22.46 4.46
CA ASN A 140 25.88 23.87 4.10
C ASN A 140 24.86 24.82 4.77
N GLY A 141 24.46 24.54 6.01
CA GLY A 141 23.48 25.33 6.77
C GLY A 141 22.01 25.05 6.43
N GLN A 142 21.72 24.10 5.53
CA GLN A 142 20.36 23.65 5.23
C GLN A 142 20.21 22.17 5.60
N LEU A 143 19.16 21.84 6.35
CA LEU A 143 18.82 20.45 6.67
C LEU A 143 18.23 19.76 5.42
N GLN A 144 18.71 18.56 5.11
CA GLN A 144 18.37 17.77 3.93
C GLN A 144 18.04 16.32 4.31
N VAL A 145 17.10 15.70 3.61
CA VAL A 145 16.79 14.27 3.69
C VAL A 145 17.98 13.47 3.15
N VAL A 146 18.58 12.64 3.99
CA VAL A 146 19.68 11.72 3.65
C VAL A 146 19.19 10.27 3.50
N SER A 147 18.09 9.89 4.14
CA SER A 147 17.45 8.60 3.92
C SER A 147 15.95 8.63 4.19
N GLN A 148 15.21 7.74 3.54
CA GLN A 148 13.79 7.50 3.82
C GLN A 148 13.48 6.00 3.80
N GLN A 149 12.75 5.53 4.80
CA GLN A 149 12.23 4.17 4.90
C GLN A 149 10.71 4.22 5.01
N VAL A 150 10.01 3.51 4.12
CA VAL A 150 8.55 3.37 4.20
C VAL A 150 8.19 2.31 5.24
N LEU A 151 7.30 2.67 6.18
CA LEU A 151 6.81 1.78 7.23
C LEU A 151 5.43 1.22 6.90
N ALA A 152 4.54 2.06 6.36
CA ALA A 152 3.23 1.66 5.88
C ALA A 152 2.85 2.54 4.69
N GLU A 153 2.12 1.98 3.74
CA GLU A 153 1.63 2.69 2.57
C GLU A 153 0.28 2.08 2.19
N ASN A 154 -0.73 2.93 2.06
CA ASN A 154 -2.01 2.56 1.48
C ASN A 154 -2.47 3.61 0.49
N SER A 155 -3.26 3.16 -0.46
CA SER A 155 -3.92 4.00 -1.44
C SER A 155 -5.19 3.31 -1.92
N SER A 156 -6.26 4.06 -2.14
CA SER A 156 -7.41 3.61 -2.94
C SER A 156 -7.26 4.21 -4.33
N LEU A 157 -7.85 3.71 -5.42
CA LEU A 157 -8.07 4.32 -6.77
C LEU A 157 -9.55 4.36 -7.06
N SER A 158 -10.07 5.37 -7.77
CA SER A 158 -11.44 5.31 -8.30
C SER A 158 -11.74 6.34 -9.38
N SER A 159 -12.68 5.99 -10.26
CA SER A 159 -13.22 6.76 -11.39
C SER A 159 -14.65 6.30 -11.69
N GLY A 160 -15.43 7.14 -12.38
CA GLY A 160 -16.88 6.99 -12.55
C GLY A 160 -17.69 7.83 -11.54
N ASP A 161 -19.00 7.86 -11.71
CA ASP A 161 -19.91 8.74 -10.95
C ASP A 161 -20.12 8.27 -9.51
N ALA A 162 -20.17 6.96 -9.29
CA ALA A 162 -20.35 6.34 -7.98
C ALA A 162 -19.54 5.02 -7.88
N PRO A 163 -18.19 5.10 -7.90
CA PRO A 163 -17.32 3.93 -7.80
C PRO A 163 -17.59 3.13 -6.50
N PRO A 164 -17.43 1.80 -6.51
CA PRO A 164 -17.76 0.97 -5.35
C PRO A 164 -16.85 1.32 -4.16
N PRO A 165 -17.36 1.67 -2.97
CA PRO A 165 -16.53 1.92 -1.80
C PRO A 165 -15.98 0.58 -1.28
N VAL A 166 -14.65 0.50 -1.11
CA VAL A 166 -13.96 -0.73 -0.73
C VAL A 166 -13.23 -0.57 0.59
N LYS A 167 -13.49 -1.49 1.52
CA LYS A 167 -12.66 -1.69 2.71
C LYS A 167 -11.73 -2.88 2.47
N LEU A 168 -10.45 -2.59 2.24
CA LEU A 168 -9.39 -3.59 2.23
C LEU A 168 -9.03 -3.96 3.69
N LYS A 169 -8.88 -5.27 3.94
CA LYS A 169 -8.27 -5.81 5.15
C LYS A 169 -7.18 -6.79 4.74
N ILE A 170 -5.94 -6.41 5.01
CA ILE A 170 -4.76 -7.27 5.03
C ILE A 170 -3.85 -6.85 6.19
N PRO A 171 -2.99 -7.73 6.71
CA PRO A 171 -1.94 -7.32 7.64
C PRO A 171 -0.96 -6.33 6.97
N GLU A 172 -0.38 -5.42 7.76
CA GLU A 172 0.73 -4.55 7.32
C GLU A 172 2.11 -5.23 7.43
N LEU A 173 2.20 -6.31 8.21
CA LEU A 173 3.43 -7.03 8.52
C LEU A 173 3.14 -8.52 8.64
N ILE A 174 3.97 -9.35 8.01
CA ILE A 174 3.85 -10.80 8.06
C ILE A 174 5.21 -11.50 8.02
N GLY A 175 5.24 -12.71 8.60
CA GLY A 175 6.38 -13.62 8.52
C GLY A 175 6.50 -14.28 7.15
N VAL A 176 7.73 -14.53 6.69
CA VAL A 176 7.99 -15.31 5.48
C VAL A 176 7.23 -16.65 5.44
N GLY A 177 6.72 -17.02 4.26
CA GLY A 177 6.02 -18.30 4.02
C GLY A 177 4.61 -18.41 4.63
N ARG A 178 4.16 -17.45 5.44
CA ARG A 178 2.88 -17.49 6.15
C ARG A 178 1.69 -17.16 5.25
N GLN A 179 0.55 -17.78 5.52
CA GLN A 179 -0.71 -17.41 4.87
C GLN A 179 -1.32 -16.15 5.51
N TYR A 180 -2.03 -15.37 4.69
CA TYR A 180 -2.82 -14.22 5.14
C TYR A 180 -4.19 -14.22 4.47
N VAL A 181 -5.18 -13.64 5.16
CA VAL A 181 -6.49 -13.38 4.58
C VAL A 181 -6.45 -12.01 3.89
N LEU A 182 -7.00 -11.95 2.69
CA LEU A 182 -7.31 -10.73 1.95
C LEU A 182 -8.82 -10.63 1.80
N ASP A 183 -9.39 -9.64 2.48
CA ASP A 183 -10.79 -9.23 2.30
C ASP A 183 -10.81 -7.84 1.63
N ALA A 184 -11.35 -7.74 0.43
CA ALA A 184 -11.71 -6.47 -0.19
C ALA A 184 -13.24 -6.38 -0.26
N ILE A 185 -13.82 -5.73 0.73
CA ILE A 185 -15.26 -5.71 0.98
C ILE A 185 -15.87 -4.47 0.34
N VAL A 186 -16.83 -4.64 -0.58
CA VAL A 186 -17.69 -3.53 -1.02
C VAL A 186 -18.66 -3.24 0.12
N THR A 187 -18.64 -2.01 0.66
CA THR A 187 -19.43 -1.67 1.85
C THR A 187 -20.88 -1.33 1.54
N GLU A 188 -21.24 -1.24 0.26
CA GLU A 188 -22.60 -1.05 -0.24
C GLU A 188 -23.24 -2.36 -0.71
N PRO A 189 -24.57 -2.53 -0.59
CA PRO A 189 -25.29 -3.65 -1.22
C PRO A 189 -25.12 -3.63 -2.74
N LEU A 190 -24.88 -4.80 -3.35
CA LEU A 190 -24.74 -4.91 -4.81
C LEU A 190 -26.06 -4.79 -5.57
N GLY A 191 -27.20 -5.08 -4.93
CA GLY A 191 -28.49 -5.19 -5.61
C GLY A 191 -28.44 -6.20 -6.75
N THR A 192 -28.75 -5.74 -7.97
CA THR A 192 -28.66 -6.52 -9.22
C THR A 192 -27.38 -6.24 -10.02
N SER A 193 -26.48 -5.38 -9.53
CA SER A 193 -25.31 -4.93 -10.29
C SER A 193 -24.22 -6.00 -10.33
N LEU A 194 -23.69 -6.25 -11.53
CA LEU A 194 -22.53 -7.13 -11.71
C LEU A 194 -21.27 -6.46 -11.16
N LEU A 195 -20.58 -7.14 -10.24
CA LEU A 195 -19.26 -6.78 -9.76
C LEU A 195 -18.20 -7.65 -10.45
N LEU A 196 -17.24 -7.02 -11.12
CA LEU A 196 -16.03 -7.67 -11.61
C LEU A 196 -14.86 -7.34 -10.70
N GLY A 197 -13.87 -8.22 -10.60
CA GLY A 197 -12.65 -7.91 -9.87
C GLY A 197 -11.47 -8.82 -10.09
N ALA A 198 -10.32 -8.37 -9.62
CA ALA A 198 -9.05 -9.08 -9.60
C ALA A 198 -8.22 -8.64 -8.39
N ALA A 199 -7.31 -9.51 -7.94
CA ALA A 199 -6.31 -9.18 -6.93
C ALA A 199 -4.92 -9.52 -7.47
N ILE A 200 -3.96 -8.64 -7.22
CA ILE A 200 -2.60 -8.62 -7.78
C ILE A 200 -1.62 -8.45 -6.62
N GLU A 201 -0.49 -9.14 -6.71
CA GLU A 201 0.62 -9.04 -5.76
C GLU A 201 1.91 -8.75 -6.54
N GLU A 202 2.60 -7.67 -6.18
CA GLU A 202 3.84 -7.22 -6.83
C GLU A 202 4.94 -6.95 -5.79
N PRO A 203 6.23 -7.21 -6.09
CA PRO A 203 7.31 -6.79 -5.20
C PRO A 203 7.49 -5.26 -5.22
N VAL A 204 7.74 -4.67 -4.05
CA VAL A 204 8.05 -3.25 -3.92
C VAL A 204 9.50 -3.02 -4.36
N GLU A 205 9.69 -2.61 -5.61
CA GLU A 205 11.00 -2.38 -6.22
C GLU A 205 11.01 -1.12 -7.09
N ALA A 206 12.16 -0.45 -7.18
CA ALA A 206 12.41 0.72 -8.02
C ALA A 206 11.96 0.62 -9.50
N LYS A 207 11.86 -0.61 -10.03
CA LYS A 207 11.43 -0.92 -11.40
C LYS A 207 9.91 -1.14 -11.56
N ASN A 208 9.17 -1.29 -10.45
CA ASN A 208 7.74 -1.60 -10.43
C ASN A 208 6.87 -0.36 -10.16
N TYR A 209 7.45 0.73 -9.66
CA TYR A 209 6.75 2.00 -9.52
C TYR A 209 6.20 2.48 -10.87
N LEU A 210 4.90 2.81 -10.88
CA LEU A 210 4.16 3.35 -12.02
C LEU A 210 4.04 2.40 -13.23
N ASN A 211 4.33 1.10 -13.08
CA ASN A 211 4.20 0.14 -14.17
C ASN A 211 2.74 -0.09 -14.61
N GLU A 212 2.58 -0.40 -15.90
CA GLU A 212 1.31 -0.77 -16.49
C GLU A 212 1.14 -2.30 -16.48
N ASN A 213 0.09 -2.78 -15.84
CA ASN A 213 -0.28 -4.20 -15.83
C ASN A 213 -1.58 -4.41 -16.60
N MET A 214 -1.65 -5.50 -17.39
CA MET A 214 -2.93 -5.99 -17.92
C MET A 214 -3.61 -6.83 -16.84
N ILE A 215 -4.90 -6.61 -16.62
CA ILE A 215 -5.63 -7.15 -15.47
C ILE A 215 -6.85 -7.95 -15.92
N ASP A 216 -6.79 -9.26 -15.71
CA ASP A 216 -7.89 -10.19 -16.05
C ASP A 216 -8.98 -10.17 -14.96
N LEU A 217 -9.95 -9.26 -15.14
CA LEU A 217 -11.12 -9.15 -14.28
C LEU A 217 -12.06 -10.35 -14.43
N ARG A 218 -12.61 -10.82 -13.30
CA ARG A 218 -13.58 -11.93 -13.27
C ARG A 218 -14.86 -11.52 -12.53
N PRO A 219 -16.04 -12.04 -12.94
CA PRO A 219 -17.27 -11.90 -12.15
C PRO A 219 -17.11 -12.40 -10.72
N LEU A 220 -17.48 -11.57 -9.75
CA LEU A 220 -17.50 -11.90 -8.34
C LEU A 220 -18.91 -12.34 -7.93
N ARG A 221 -18.99 -13.38 -7.09
CA ARG A 221 -20.26 -13.96 -6.60
C ARG A 221 -20.74 -13.36 -5.28
N ALA A 222 -20.05 -12.35 -4.77
CA ALA A 222 -20.27 -11.74 -3.46
C ALA A 222 -19.98 -10.23 -3.52
N GLY A 223 -20.35 -9.50 -2.47
CA GLY A 223 -20.05 -8.06 -2.27
C GLY A 223 -18.57 -7.77 -1.98
N GLY A 224 -17.65 -8.37 -2.73
CA GLY A 224 -16.22 -8.23 -2.50
C GLY A 224 -15.40 -9.39 -3.05
N LEU A 225 -14.08 -9.26 -2.90
CA LEU A 225 -13.09 -10.27 -3.26
C LEU A 225 -12.43 -10.80 -1.98
N PHE A 226 -12.53 -12.11 -1.78
CA PHE A 226 -12.04 -12.80 -0.58
C PHE A 226 -11.05 -13.88 -1.02
N LYS A 227 -9.82 -13.86 -0.50
CA LYS A 227 -8.76 -14.81 -0.84
C LYS A 227 -7.87 -15.12 0.37
N ILE A 228 -7.23 -16.28 0.32
CA ILE A 228 -6.06 -16.59 1.15
C ILE A 228 -4.83 -16.37 0.26
N GLY A 229 -3.95 -15.45 0.66
CA GLY A 229 -2.62 -15.24 0.08
C GLY A 229 -1.56 -16.00 0.87
N GLN A 230 -0.36 -16.12 0.30
CA GLN A 230 0.80 -16.67 0.99
C GLN A 230 2.01 -15.76 0.77
N ALA A 231 2.62 -15.30 1.86
CA ALA A 231 3.83 -14.50 1.81
C ALA A 231 5.01 -15.32 1.25
N PRO A 232 5.92 -14.70 0.48
CA PRO A 232 7.10 -15.39 -0.03
C PRO A 232 8.01 -15.92 1.10
N PHE A 233 8.81 -16.94 0.78
CA PHE A 233 9.79 -17.52 1.72
C PHE A 233 11.05 -16.66 1.92
N SER A 234 11.09 -15.49 1.29
CA SER A 234 12.13 -14.47 1.38
C SER A 234 11.56 -13.16 1.94
N SER A 235 12.34 -12.43 2.74
CA SER A 235 11.98 -11.06 3.12
C SER A 235 11.89 -10.17 1.87
N GLY A 236 11.01 -9.16 1.92
CA GLY A 236 10.80 -8.22 0.81
C GLY A 236 9.34 -7.80 0.72
N ASP A 237 9.10 -6.50 0.71
CA ASP A 237 7.76 -5.94 0.77
C ASP A 237 6.97 -6.17 -0.52
N ARG A 238 5.64 -6.26 -0.38
CA ARG A 238 4.71 -6.55 -1.47
C ARG A 238 3.62 -5.49 -1.52
N TRP A 239 3.30 -4.98 -2.71
CA TRP A 239 2.04 -4.28 -2.94
C TRP A 239 0.96 -5.31 -3.21
N ILE A 240 -0.07 -5.30 -2.38
CA ILE A 240 -1.27 -6.11 -2.56
C ILE A 240 -2.37 -5.17 -3.05
N SER A 241 -2.79 -5.37 -4.30
CA SER A 241 -3.74 -4.50 -5.00
C SER A 241 -5.01 -5.26 -5.37
N VAL A 242 -6.18 -4.66 -5.16
CA VAL A 242 -7.47 -5.22 -5.54
C VAL A 242 -8.23 -4.24 -6.43
N VAL A 243 -8.53 -4.68 -7.66
CA VAL A 243 -9.39 -3.98 -8.61
C VAL A 243 -10.81 -4.49 -8.46
N LEU A 244 -11.78 -3.59 -8.34
CA LEU A 244 -13.21 -3.85 -8.40
C LEU A 244 -13.87 -2.90 -9.41
N VAL A 245 -14.74 -3.42 -10.26
CA VAL A 245 -15.43 -2.66 -11.32
C VAL A 245 -16.92 -3.01 -11.30
N ARG A 246 -17.77 -1.98 -11.27
CA ARG A 246 -19.20 -2.08 -11.56
C ARG A 246 -19.58 -1.00 -12.58
N GLU A 247 -20.83 -1.00 -13.04
CA GLU A 247 -21.35 -0.04 -14.03
C GLU A 247 -21.06 1.43 -13.66
N SER A 248 -21.26 1.81 -12.40
CA SER A 248 -21.08 3.18 -11.92
C SER A 248 -19.64 3.59 -11.63
N GLY A 249 -18.65 2.70 -11.84
CA GLY A 249 -17.24 3.05 -11.68
C GLY A 249 -16.30 1.92 -11.30
N ILE A 250 -15.02 2.29 -11.23
CA ILE A 250 -13.88 1.45 -10.89
C ILE A 250 -13.36 1.87 -9.50
N THR A 251 -12.92 0.91 -8.69
CA THR A 251 -12.08 1.14 -7.51
C THR A 251 -10.84 0.23 -7.54
N ILE A 252 -9.63 0.73 -7.25
CA ILE A 252 -8.40 -0.09 -7.11
C ILE A 252 -7.68 0.24 -5.79
N THR A 253 -7.87 -0.57 -4.76
CA THR A 253 -7.20 -0.35 -3.47
C THR A 253 -5.92 -1.17 -3.35
N SER A 254 -4.84 -0.51 -2.92
CA SER A 254 -3.49 -1.05 -2.80
C SER A 254 -2.93 -0.76 -1.41
N GLN A 255 -2.36 -1.77 -0.76
CA GLN A 255 -1.68 -1.64 0.52
C GLN A 255 -0.36 -2.40 0.50
N ARG A 256 0.65 -1.83 1.17
CA ARG A 256 1.96 -2.45 1.38
C ARG A 256 1.88 -3.50 2.49
N LEU A 257 2.19 -4.73 2.14
CA LEU A 257 2.43 -5.86 3.04
C LEU A 257 3.93 -6.01 3.25
N ARG A 258 4.43 -5.75 4.45
CA ARG A 258 5.84 -5.99 4.77
C ARG A 258 6.09 -7.46 5.08
N VAL A 259 7.09 -8.06 4.45
CA VAL A 259 7.43 -9.47 4.66
C VAL A 259 8.83 -9.58 5.24
N THR A 260 8.95 -10.14 6.44
CA THR A 260 10.25 -10.31 7.11
C THR A 260 10.39 -11.67 7.79
N LYS A 261 11.62 -12.08 8.08
CA LYS A 261 11.95 -13.23 8.93
C LYS A 261 11.81 -12.91 10.42
N ASP A 262 11.93 -11.64 10.78
CA ASP A 262 11.98 -11.18 12.18
C ASP A 262 10.60 -11.11 12.85
N PHE A 263 9.52 -11.31 12.08
CA PHE A 263 8.15 -11.30 12.57
C PHE A 263 7.56 -12.70 12.60
N THR A 264 7.60 -13.32 13.77
CA THR A 264 6.89 -14.55 14.10
C THR A 264 5.52 -14.26 14.72
N GLY A 265 4.72 -13.42 14.04
CA GLY A 265 3.34 -13.16 14.44
C GLY A 265 2.52 -14.44 14.61
N ASN A 266 1.46 -14.35 15.44
CA ASN A 266 0.62 -15.47 15.88
C ASN A 266 0.53 -16.56 14.83
N GLN A 267 1.17 -17.69 15.12
CA GLN A 267 1.29 -18.78 14.17
C GLN A 267 -0.12 -19.19 13.77
N TYR A 268 -0.39 -19.22 12.46
CA TYR A 268 -1.41 -20.14 11.97
C TYR A 268 -0.87 -21.53 12.27
N THR A 269 -1.19 -22.06 13.44
CA THR A 269 -1.04 -23.48 13.75
C THR A 269 -1.86 -24.16 12.65
N PRO A 270 -1.25 -24.97 11.77
CA PRO A 270 -2.04 -25.83 10.92
C PRO A 270 -3.00 -26.59 11.84
N LEU A 271 -4.25 -26.79 11.40
CA LEU A 271 -5.05 -27.84 12.05
C LEU A 271 -4.15 -29.08 12.06
N PRO A 272 -3.93 -29.74 13.22
CA PRO A 272 -3.08 -30.90 13.27
C PRO A 272 -3.56 -31.85 12.18
N GLU A 273 -2.63 -32.34 11.35
CA GLU A 273 -2.98 -33.33 10.34
C GLU A 273 -3.76 -34.43 11.07
N PRO A 274 -4.95 -34.83 10.59
CA PRO A 274 -5.79 -35.77 11.30
C PRO A 274 -4.97 -37.04 11.51
N ASP A 275 -4.64 -37.28 12.77
CA ASP A 275 -3.62 -38.22 13.22
C ASP A 275 -3.80 -39.55 12.49
N THR A 276 -2.72 -40.03 11.84
CA THR A 276 -2.78 -40.92 10.68
C THR A 276 -3.86 -41.98 10.87
N THR A 277 -4.97 -41.87 10.13
CA THR A 277 -6.14 -42.73 10.37
C THR A 277 -5.66 -44.19 10.37
N PRO A 278 -5.74 -44.91 11.51
CA PRO A 278 -5.04 -46.17 11.65
C PRO A 278 -5.54 -47.10 10.56
N SER A 279 -4.61 -47.45 9.66
CA SER A 279 -4.90 -48.08 8.39
C SER A 279 -5.84 -49.25 8.63
N ARG A 280 -7.05 -49.18 8.05
CA ARG A 280 -8.17 -50.05 8.41
C ARG A 280 -7.77 -51.49 8.15
N VAL A 281 -7.31 -52.19 9.20
CA VAL A 281 -6.82 -53.55 9.12
C VAL A 281 -7.94 -54.38 8.52
N ARG A 282 -7.76 -54.88 7.30
CA ARG A 282 -8.72 -55.80 6.69
C ARG A 282 -8.84 -56.99 7.63
N PRO A 283 -10.05 -57.36 8.09
CA PRO A 283 -10.23 -58.60 8.82
C PRO A 283 -9.67 -59.73 7.96
N ARG A 284 -8.76 -60.54 8.53
CA ARG A 284 -8.39 -61.81 7.89
C ARG A 284 -9.66 -62.66 7.84
N PRO A 285 -10.00 -63.30 6.70
CA PRO A 285 -11.11 -64.25 6.68
C PRO A 285 -10.80 -65.39 7.65
N ASN A 286 -11.73 -65.66 8.56
CA ASN A 286 -11.60 -66.73 9.53
C ASN A 286 -11.93 -68.05 8.84
N ASN A 287 -10.90 -68.71 8.27
CA ASN A 287 -11.02 -70.04 7.70
C ASN A 287 -11.00 -71.09 8.84
N ASP A 288 -12.14 -71.26 9.49
CA ASP A 288 -12.52 -72.34 10.40
C ASP A 288 -13.98 -72.04 10.85
N GLN A 289 -15.00 -72.91 10.72
CA GLN A 289 -15.02 -74.36 10.47
C GLN A 289 -16.27 -74.81 9.66
N THR A 290 -16.07 -75.89 8.89
CA THR A 290 -17.01 -76.97 8.47
C THR A 290 -18.53 -76.74 8.46
N LEU A 291 -19.14 -77.00 7.29
CA LEU A 291 -19.84 -78.26 7.00
C LEU A 291 -19.67 -78.63 5.52
#